data_AF-A0A1V4M292-F1
#
_entry.id   AF-A0A1V4M292-F1
#
_cell.length_a   1.000
_cell.length_b   1.000
_cell.length_c   1.000
_cell.angle_alpha   90.00
_cell.angle_beta   90.00
_cell.angle_gamma   90.00
#
_symmetry.space_group_name_H-M   'P 1'
#
loop_
_entity.id
_entity.type
_entity.pdbx_description
1 polymer ?
#
loop_
_entity_poly.entity_id
_entity_poly.type
_entity_poly.pdbx_seq_one_letter_code
_entity_poly.pdbx_strand_id
1 'polypeptide(L)'
;METELGAKTISIPYSLTTDFKNKKQIGFSDLSLRHAAYAAGLGTFGRHNIIIHPQFGSRVNFTAIVTDLDMESDVKVVKDLCIHCDICFKNCPGKALEKEGYTDLLKCYKQSQHYGFMKFLDFMSKYIF
;
A
#
# COMPACT_ATOMS: atom_id res chain seq x y z
N MET A 1 11.80 -22.87 1.31
CA MET A 1 12.69 -21.94 0.55
C MET A 1 14.09 -21.93 1.12
N GLU A 2 14.34 -21.44 2.34
CA GLU A 2 15.73 -21.38 2.87
C GLU A 2 16.35 -22.77 3.08
N THR A 3 15.60 -23.71 3.65
CA THR A 3 16.07 -25.08 3.93
C THR A 3 16.12 -25.98 2.69
N GLU A 4 15.16 -25.80 1.77
CA GLU A 4 15.00 -26.69 0.61
C GLU A 4 15.75 -26.19 -0.63
N LEU A 5 15.82 -24.87 -0.84
CA LEU A 5 16.42 -24.25 -2.02
C LEU A 5 17.74 -23.53 -1.70
N GLY A 6 18.12 -23.43 -0.42
CA GLY A 6 19.36 -22.79 0.02
C GLY A 6 19.42 -21.27 -0.21
N ALA A 7 18.29 -20.65 -0.55
CA ALA A 7 18.21 -19.22 -0.86
C ALA A 7 17.98 -18.38 0.39
N LYS A 8 18.48 -17.14 0.38
CA LYS A 8 18.19 -16.15 1.42
C LYS A 8 16.82 -15.56 1.16
N THR A 9 15.99 -15.48 2.19
CA THR A 9 14.65 -14.91 2.07
C THR A 9 14.35 -13.94 3.19
N ILE A 10 13.54 -12.93 2.89
CA ILE A 10 12.95 -12.06 3.91
C ILE A 10 11.50 -11.81 3.57
N SER A 11 10.61 -12.05 4.53
CA SER A 11 9.20 -11.74 4.40
C SER A 11 8.97 -10.26 4.66
N ILE A 12 8.28 -9.61 3.72
CA ILE A 12 7.83 -8.23 3.84
C ILE A 12 6.35 -8.29 4.22
N PRO A 13 6.00 -8.08 5.51
CA PRO A 13 4.61 -8.10 5.92
C PRO A 13 3.84 -6.96 5.26
N TYR A 14 2.51 -7.05 5.29
CA TYR A 14 1.66 -5.95 4.86
C TYR A 14 2.02 -4.67 5.63
N SER A 15 2.68 -3.75 4.94
CA SER A 15 3.01 -2.44 5.49
C SER A 15 1.84 -1.50 5.28
N LEU A 16 1.47 -0.76 6.32
CA LEU A 16 0.69 0.46 6.13
C LEU A 16 1.45 1.38 5.16
N THR A 17 0.75 1.96 4.19
CA THR A 17 1.38 2.75 3.13
C THR A 17 2.05 3.99 3.72
N THR A 18 3.37 4.02 3.83
CA THR A 18 4.10 5.20 4.32
C THR A 18 4.73 5.96 3.15
N ASP A 19 4.74 7.28 3.25
CA ASP A 19 5.39 8.15 2.28
C ASP A 19 6.90 8.23 2.58
N PHE A 20 7.69 7.66 1.67
CA PHE A 20 9.15 7.66 1.72
C PHE A 20 9.79 9.05 1.71
N LYS A 21 9.07 10.08 1.25
CA LYS A 21 9.62 11.45 1.17
C LYS A 21 9.74 12.12 2.53
N ASN A 22 8.96 11.69 3.51
CA ASN A 22 8.95 12.28 4.84
C ASN A 22 9.52 11.30 5.85
N LYS A 23 10.84 11.36 6.08
CA LYS A 23 11.57 10.58 7.11
C LYS A 23 11.07 10.76 8.56
N LYS A 24 10.02 11.57 8.77
CA LYS A 24 9.35 11.80 10.05
C LYS A 24 8.05 11.01 10.23
N GLN A 25 7.61 10.21 9.24
CA GLN A 25 6.40 9.39 9.36
C GLN A 25 6.74 7.94 9.77
N ILE A 26 5.86 7.39 10.62
CA ILE A 26 5.98 6.08 11.26
C ILE A 26 5.75 4.96 10.24
N GLY A 27 6.70 4.03 10.12
CA GLY A 27 6.59 2.81 9.30
C GLY A 27 7.51 2.83 8.07
N PHE A 28 8.80 2.56 8.27
CA PHE A 28 9.75 2.41 7.17
C PHE A 28 9.69 0.98 6.62
N SER A 29 9.56 0.83 5.30
CA SER A 29 9.83 -0.43 4.59
C SER A 29 10.52 -0.06 3.29
N ASP A 30 11.66 -0.66 2.97
CA ASP A 30 12.43 -0.31 1.77
C ASP A 30 11.75 -0.72 0.45
N LEU A 31 10.64 -1.46 0.52
CA LEU A 31 9.91 -1.97 -0.64
C LEU A 31 8.48 -1.44 -0.69
N SER A 32 8.10 -0.84 -1.82
CA SER A 32 6.71 -0.50 -2.07
C SER A 32 5.93 -1.71 -2.61
N LEU A 33 5.11 -2.34 -1.76
CA LEU A 33 4.29 -3.49 -2.15
C LEU A 33 3.33 -3.22 -3.32
N ARG A 34 2.86 -1.97 -3.48
CA ARG A 34 2.04 -1.57 -4.65
C ARG A 34 2.84 -1.64 -5.96
N HIS A 35 4.08 -1.15 -5.94
CA HIS A 35 4.94 -1.20 -7.13
C HIS A 35 5.45 -2.61 -7.40
N ALA A 36 5.72 -3.39 -6.35
CA ALA A 36 6.06 -4.81 -6.49
C ALA A 36 4.90 -5.59 -7.14
N ALA A 37 3.66 -5.37 -6.69
CA ALA A 37 2.48 -5.98 -7.30
C ALA A 37 2.28 -5.58 -8.77
N TYR A 38 2.53 -4.33 -9.12
CA TYR A 38 2.52 -3.88 -10.51
C TYR A 38 3.61 -4.57 -11.35
N ALA A 39 4.82 -4.69 -10.81
CA ALA A 39 5.94 -5.35 -11.49
C ALA A 39 5.69 -6.84 -11.69
N ALA A 40 5.09 -7.51 -10.71
CA ALA A 40 4.72 -8.93 -10.74
C ALA A 40 3.43 -9.23 -11.53
N GLY A 41 2.89 -8.26 -12.30
CA GLY A 41 1.72 -8.51 -13.14
C GLY A 41 0.41 -8.76 -12.37
N LEU A 42 0.29 -8.30 -11.13
CA LEU A 42 -0.93 -8.48 -10.32
C LEU A 42 -2.02 -7.44 -10.62
N GLY A 43 -1.74 -6.43 -11.45
CA GLY A 43 -2.75 -5.44 -11.84
C GLY A 43 -2.16 -4.10 -12.29
N THR A 44 -3.02 -3.11 -12.47
CA THR A 44 -2.63 -1.74 -12.82
C THR A 44 -3.05 -0.73 -11.75
N PHE A 45 -2.38 0.42 -11.72
CA PHE A 45 -2.76 1.51 -10.82
C PHE A 45 -4.10 2.12 -11.24
N GLY A 46 -5.03 2.25 -10.30
CA GLY A 46 -6.21 3.10 -10.45
C GLY A 46 -5.92 4.54 -10.04
N ARG A 47 -6.82 5.47 -10.41
CA ARG A 47 -6.71 6.89 -10.05
C ARG A 47 -6.59 7.14 -8.54
N HIS A 48 -7.21 6.27 -7.73
CA HIS A 48 -7.09 6.24 -6.27
C HIS A 48 -5.74 5.78 -5.73
N ASN A 49 -4.72 5.60 -6.59
CA ASN A 49 -3.35 5.27 -6.22
C ASN A 49 -3.17 3.91 -5.51
N ILE A 50 -4.03 2.93 -5.83
CA ILE A 50 -3.88 1.53 -5.40
C ILE A 50 -4.07 0.61 -6.60
N ILE A 51 -3.58 -0.63 -6.51
CA ILE A 51 -3.65 -1.61 -7.59
C ILE A 51 -5.07 -2.15 -7.73
N ILE A 52 -5.53 -2.30 -8.96
CA ILE A 52 -6.76 -2.99 -9.35
C ILE A 52 -6.35 -4.35 -9.93
N HIS A 53 -6.72 -5.45 -9.27
CA HIS A 53 -6.49 -6.81 -9.76
C HIS A 53 -7.57 -7.18 -10.79
N PRO A 54 -7.25 -7.86 -11.91
CA PRO A 54 -8.22 -8.19 -12.96
C PRO A 54 -9.40 -9.04 -12.48
N GLN A 55 -9.19 -9.89 -11.47
CA GLN A 55 -10.23 -10.78 -10.93
C GLN A 55 -10.86 -10.28 -9.62
N PHE A 56 -10.10 -9.57 -8.78
CA PHE A 56 -10.51 -9.25 -7.40
C PHE A 56 -10.76 -7.76 -7.20
N GLY A 57 -10.55 -6.94 -8.24
CA GLY A 57 -10.62 -5.49 -8.15
C GLY A 57 -9.57 -4.94 -7.18
N SER A 58 -9.90 -3.85 -6.49
CA SER A 58 -8.99 -3.18 -5.57
C SER A 58 -9.05 -3.71 -4.12
N ARG A 59 -9.84 -4.76 -3.85
CA ARG A 59 -10.03 -5.34 -2.50
C ARG A 59 -9.01 -6.43 -2.21
N VAL A 60 -7.73 -6.10 -2.38
CA VAL A 60 -6.61 -7.01 -2.22
C VAL A 60 -5.52 -6.36 -1.37
N ASN A 61 -4.95 -7.15 -0.46
CA ASN A 61 -3.76 -6.76 0.28
C ASN A 61 -2.57 -7.52 -0.30
N PHE A 62 -1.46 -6.82 -0.45
CA PHE A 62 -0.22 -7.42 -0.93
C PHE A 62 0.74 -7.63 0.23
N THR A 63 1.54 -8.68 0.10
CA THR A 63 2.69 -9.02 0.91
C THR A 63 3.77 -9.48 -0.07
N ALA A 64 5.03 -9.51 0.32
CA ALA A 64 6.09 -9.99 -0.55
C ALA A 64 7.08 -10.86 0.21
N ILE A 65 7.80 -11.69 -0.55
CA ILE A 65 9.02 -12.34 -0.10
C ILE A 65 10.12 -11.84 -1.03
N VAL A 66 11.16 -11.24 -0.45
CA VAL A 66 12.36 -10.86 -1.19
C VAL A 66 13.34 -12.01 -1.06
N THR A 67 13.91 -12.44 -2.19
CA THR A 67 14.83 -13.57 -2.24
C THR A 67 15.93 -13.34 -3.28
N ASP A 68 17.05 -14.03 -3.13
CA ASP A 68 18.15 -14.09 -4.10
C ASP A 68 18.02 -15.26 -5.10
N LEU A 69 16.89 -15.97 -5.11
CA LEU A 69 16.58 -16.96 -6.14
C LEU A 69 16.56 -16.30 -7.52
N ASP A 70 17.23 -16.95 -8.47
CA ASP A 70 17.17 -16.59 -9.89
C ASP A 70 15.85 -17.08 -10.49
N MET A 71 14.97 -16.15 -10.82
CA MET A 71 13.62 -16.41 -11.30
C MET A 71 13.24 -15.42 -12.40
N GLU A 72 12.56 -15.93 -13.42
CA GLU A 72 11.97 -15.08 -14.45
C GLU A 72 10.82 -14.23 -13.88
N SER A 73 10.74 -12.97 -14.30
CA SER A 73 9.66 -12.06 -13.90
C SER A 73 8.39 -12.36 -14.69
N ASP A 74 7.25 -12.21 -14.02
CA ASP A 74 5.94 -12.27 -14.67
C ASP A 74 5.74 -11.10 -15.65
N VAL A 75 4.86 -11.33 -16.63
CA VAL A 75 4.45 -10.30 -17.59
C VAL A 75 3.47 -9.33 -16.92
N LYS A 76 3.73 -8.02 -17.08
CA LYS A 76 2.85 -6.97 -16.55
C LYS A 76 1.47 -7.00 -17.20
N VAL A 77 0.45 -6.64 -16.43
CA VAL A 77 -0.88 -6.35 -16.99
C VAL A 77 -0.80 -5.06 -17.80
N VAL A 78 -0.99 -5.19 -19.12
CA VAL A 78 -0.93 -4.05 -20.06
C VAL A 78 -2.26 -3.29 -20.12
N LYS A 79 -3.37 -3.99 -19.88
CA LYS A 79 -4.71 -3.41 -19.92
C LYS A 79 -4.90 -2.43 -18.76
N ASP A 80 -5.32 -1.20 -19.06
CA ASP A 80 -5.82 -0.30 -18.02
C ASP A 80 -7.12 -0.86 -17.43
N LEU A 81 -7.06 -1.21 -16.15
CA LEU A 81 -8.20 -1.71 -15.39
C LEU A 81 -9.03 -0.60 -14.74
N CYS A 82 -8.55 0.65 -14.74
CA CYS A 82 -9.32 1.79 -14.26
C CYS A 82 -10.31 2.23 -15.34
N ILE A 83 -11.59 2.34 -14.98
CA ILE A 83 -12.63 2.89 -15.87
C ILE A 83 -12.80 4.40 -15.76
N HIS A 84 -11.87 5.08 -15.08
CA HIS A 84 -11.84 6.55 -14.96
C HIS A 84 -13.13 7.20 -14.43
N CYS A 85 -13.88 6.51 -13.57
CA CYS A 85 -15.22 6.92 -13.15
C CYS A 85 -15.32 8.00 -12.06
N ASP A 86 -14.19 8.47 -11.50
CA ASP A 86 -14.12 9.45 -10.41
C ASP A 86 -14.81 9.09 -9.08
N ILE A 87 -15.42 7.91 -8.96
CA ILE A 87 -16.15 7.50 -7.75
C ILE A 87 -15.24 7.55 -6.52
N CYS A 88 -13.98 7.14 -6.66
CA CYS A 88 -13.01 7.17 -5.56
C CYS A 88 -12.66 8.59 -5.09
N PHE A 89 -12.57 9.57 -6.00
CA PHE A 89 -12.28 10.96 -5.66
C PHE A 89 -13.48 11.59 -4.93
N LYS A 90 -14.68 11.38 -5.49
CA LYS A 90 -15.94 11.93 -4.97
C LYS A 90 -16.28 11.38 -3.57
N ASN A 91 -16.03 10.10 -3.34
CA ASN A 91 -16.41 9.43 -2.09
C ASN A 91 -15.29 9.38 -1.03
N CYS A 92 -14.11 9.96 -1.28
CA CYS A 92 -13.03 9.94 -0.30
C CYS A 92 -13.40 10.81 0.92
N PRO A 93 -13.64 10.23 2.11
CA PRO A 93 -14.10 10.99 3.28
C PRO A 93 -13.05 11.99 3.78
N GLY A 94 -11.77 11.68 3.57
CA GLY A 94 -10.66 12.54 3.97
C GLY A 94 -10.25 13.57 2.92
N LYS A 95 -10.85 13.54 1.71
CA LYS A 95 -10.34 14.29 0.54
C LYS A 95 -8.83 14.09 0.34
N ALA A 96 -8.39 12.83 0.47
CA ALA A 96 -6.99 12.44 0.41
C ALA A 96 -6.49 12.18 -1.03
N LEU A 97 -7.41 12.11 -2.01
CA LEU A 97 -7.13 11.73 -3.39
C LEU A 97 -7.30 12.91 -4.36
N GLU A 98 -6.95 14.14 -3.95
CA GLU A 98 -7.17 15.35 -4.76
C GLU A 98 -6.28 15.41 -6.02
N LYS A 99 -5.25 14.57 -6.10
CA LYS A 99 -4.35 14.44 -7.24
C LYS A 99 -4.26 12.96 -7.66
N GLU A 100 -4.38 12.71 -8.96
CA GLU A 100 -4.23 11.36 -9.52
C GLU A 100 -2.86 10.75 -9.24
N GLY A 101 -2.86 9.46 -8.89
CA GLY A 101 -1.64 8.74 -8.52
C GLY A 101 -1.02 9.23 -7.20
N TYR A 102 -1.74 10.02 -6.41
CA TYR A 102 -1.26 10.54 -5.13
C TYR A 102 -2.31 10.35 -4.03
N THR A 103 -1.82 10.06 -2.82
CA THR A 103 -2.66 9.94 -1.63
C THR A 103 -2.03 10.75 -0.51
N ASP A 104 -2.74 11.74 0.00
CA ASP A 104 -2.38 12.41 1.24
C ASP A 104 -2.64 11.48 2.43
N LEU A 105 -1.57 10.86 2.91
CA LEU A 105 -1.65 9.86 3.98
C LEU A 105 -2.15 10.45 5.30
N LEU A 106 -1.84 11.70 5.62
CA LEU A 106 -2.27 12.34 6.86
C LEU A 106 -3.79 12.53 6.86
N LYS A 107 -4.33 13.02 5.74
CA LYS A 107 -5.79 13.11 5.53
C LYS A 107 -6.46 11.74 5.57
N CYS A 108 -5.83 10.74 4.93
CA CYS A 108 -6.33 9.36 4.91
C CYS A 108 -6.37 8.74 6.32
N TYR A 109 -5.25 8.75 7.04
CA TYR A 109 -5.12 8.15 8.36
C TYR A 109 -6.04 8.78 9.40
N LYS A 110 -6.28 10.09 9.33
CA LYS A 110 -7.26 10.75 10.22
C LYS A 110 -8.65 10.13 10.11
N GLN A 111 -9.03 9.64 8.93
CA GLN A 111 -10.32 9.00 8.68
C GLN A 111 -10.25 7.47 8.86
N SER A 112 -9.26 6.81 8.27
CA SER A 112 -9.14 5.35 8.28
C SER A 112 -8.74 4.78 9.65
N GLN A 113 -8.01 5.56 10.44
CA GLN A 113 -7.57 5.21 11.79
C GLN A 113 -8.20 6.19 12.80
N HIS A 114 -9.52 6.35 12.75
CA HIS A 114 -10.25 7.24 13.65
C HIS A 114 -9.98 6.94 15.14
N TYR A 115 -9.76 5.67 15.49
CA TYR A 115 -9.33 5.21 16.82
C TYR A 115 -7.88 4.70 16.84
N GLY A 116 -7.06 5.19 15.91
CA GLY A 116 -5.68 4.75 15.75
C GLY A 116 -4.79 5.11 16.93
N PHE A 117 -3.56 4.63 16.87
CA PHE A 117 -2.56 4.80 17.93
C PHE A 117 -2.39 6.27 18.37
N MET A 118 -2.42 7.23 17.44
CA MET A 118 -2.31 8.66 17.79
C MET A 118 -3.50 9.18 18.61
N LYS A 119 -4.70 8.69 18.34
CA LYS A 119 -5.91 9.05 19.11
C LYS A 119 -5.95 8.36 20.46
N PHE A 120 -5.45 7.13 20.52
CA PHE A 120 -5.21 6.44 21.79
C PHE A 120 -4.19 7.19 22.65
N LEU A 121 -3.07 7.65 22.09
CA LEU A 121 -2.08 8.45 22.82
C LEU A 121 -2.66 9.79 23.32
N ASP A 122 -3.42 10.51 22.49
CA ASP A 122 -4.13 11.75 22.90
C ASP A 122 -5.16 11.51 24.01
N PHE A 123 -5.81 10.34 24.00
CA PHE A 123 -6.69 9.94 25.08
C PHE A 123 -5.88 9.66 26.36
N MET A 124 -4.86 8.82 26.28
CA MET A 124 -4.06 8.42 27.45
C MET A 124 -3.30 9.60 28.07
N SER A 125 -2.84 10.57 27.27
CA SER A 125 -2.15 11.75 27.78
C SER A 125 -3.02 12.65 28.65
N LYS A 126 -4.35 12.49 28.63
CA LYS A 126 -5.27 13.22 29.52
C LYS A 126 -5.43 12.57 30.89
N TYR A 127 -5.02 11.31 31.04
CA TYR A 127 -5.23 10.52 32.25
C TYR A 127 -3.93 10.04 32.92
N ILE A 128 -2.83 10.00 32.17
CA ILE A 128 -1.53 9.50 32.67
C ILE A 128 -0.52 10.65 32.90
N PHE A 129 -0.68 11.78 32.22
CA PHE A 129 0.17 12.96 32.36
C PHE A 129 -0.64 14.17 32.79
#